data_AF-A0A508A6A4-F1
#
_entry.id   AF-A0A508A6A4-F1
#
_cell.length_a   1.000
_cell.length_b   1.000
_cell.length_c   1.000
_cell.angle_alpha   90.00
_cell.angle_beta   90.00
_cell.angle_gamma   90.00
#
_symmetry.space_group_name_H-M   'P 1'
#
loop_
_entity.id
_entity.type
_entity.pdbx_description
1 polymer ?
#
loop_
_entity_poly.entity_id
_entity_poly.type
_entity_poly.pdbx_seq_one_letter_code
_entity_poly.pdbx_strand_id
1 'polypeptide(L)'
;MATYKRIDRGKESIRGLSEKTGLSIATIRRHTSLPRDEWLTKKASEREAILVYHDDEGHSWTQTAAHFGLHVDTVRRRARRARRDRAAAQAATAADTHEDPQSST
;
A
#
# COMPACT_ATOMS: atom_id res chain seq x y z
N MET A 1 -18.96 11.23 7.37
CA MET A 1 -18.20 10.28 8.21
C MET A 1 -17.44 11.07 9.26
N ALA A 2 -17.46 10.67 10.53
CA ALA A 2 -16.71 11.38 11.58
C ALA A 2 -15.19 11.17 11.39
N THR A 3 -14.49 12.23 10.97
CA THR A 3 -13.04 12.23 10.79
C THR A 3 -12.37 12.38 12.16
N TYR A 4 -12.07 11.26 12.81
CA TYR A 4 -11.38 11.26 14.09
C TYR A 4 -9.90 11.62 13.88
N LYS A 5 -9.39 12.60 14.66
CA LYS A 5 -7.98 13.03 14.63
C LYS A 5 -7.06 11.84 14.89
N ARG A 6 -6.28 11.42 13.89
CA ARG A 6 -5.41 10.24 13.98
C ARG A 6 -4.41 10.39 15.13
N ILE A 7 -4.13 9.28 15.81
CA ILE A 7 -3.08 9.20 16.82
C ILE A 7 -2.06 8.20 16.31
N ASP A 8 -0.81 8.62 16.17
CA ASP A 8 0.27 7.68 15.89
C ASP A 8 0.53 6.86 17.16
N ARG A 9 0.56 5.54 16.98
CA ARG A 9 0.82 4.60 18.06
C ARG A 9 2.32 4.47 18.36
N GLY A 10 3.19 4.76 17.39
CA GLY A 10 4.62 4.51 17.50
C GLY A 10 4.91 3.09 17.99
N LYS A 11 5.65 2.96 19.10
CA LYS A 11 5.98 1.69 19.77
C LYS A 11 5.05 1.33 20.94
N GLU A 12 4.05 2.16 21.23
CA GLU A 12 3.19 1.95 22.41
C GLU A 12 2.11 0.90 22.16
N SER A 13 1.71 0.21 23.22
CA SER A 13 0.55 -0.68 23.15
C SER A 13 -0.74 0.14 23.13
N ILE A 14 -1.80 -0.42 22.57
CA ILE A 14 -3.14 0.20 22.58
C ILE A 14 -3.60 0.47 24.03
N ARG A 15 -3.25 -0.43 24.96
CA ARG A 15 -3.56 -0.29 26.39
C ARG A 15 -2.80 0.89 27.02
N GLY A 16 -1.51 1.01 26.76
CA GLY A 16 -0.69 2.12 27.26
C GLY A 16 -1.18 3.47 26.73
N LEU A 17 -1.58 3.55 25.46
CA LEU A 17 -2.21 4.75 24.90
C LEU A 17 -3.55 5.08 25.55
N SER A 18 -4.38 4.07 25.83
CA SER A 18 -5.65 4.25 26.52
C SER A 18 -5.43 4.84 27.93
N GLU A 19 -4.46 4.31 28.67
CA GLU A 19 -4.09 4.80 30.00
C GLU A 19 -3.53 6.23 29.96
N LYS A 20 -2.68 6.57 28.98
CA LYS A 20 -2.09 7.92 28.84
C LYS A 20 -3.08 8.99 28.38
N THR A 21 -3.99 8.64 27.48
CA THR A 21 -4.92 9.60 26.87
C THR A 21 -6.27 9.67 27.57
N GLY A 22 -6.57 8.70 28.45
CA GLY A 22 -7.90 8.52 29.05
C GLY A 22 -8.98 8.06 28.06
N LEU A 23 -8.63 7.78 26.80
CA LEU A 23 -9.57 7.32 25.78
C LEU A 23 -9.81 5.81 25.88
N SER A 24 -11.00 5.34 25.49
CA SER A 24 -11.29 3.91 25.44
C SER A 24 -10.38 3.17 24.45
N ILE A 25 -10.11 1.89 24.72
CA ILE A 25 -9.36 1.00 23.81
C ILE A 25 -9.98 0.97 22.41
N ALA A 26 -11.32 0.98 22.31
CA ALA A 26 -12.03 0.99 21.03
C ALA A 26 -11.78 2.29 20.25
N THR A 27 -11.78 3.43 20.95
CA THR A 27 -11.43 4.73 20.39
C THR A 27 -9.98 4.72 19.89
N ILE A 28 -9.02 4.29 20.71
CA ILE A 28 -7.60 4.21 20.28
C ILE A 28 -7.43 3.32 19.05
N ARG A 29 -8.09 2.16 18.98
CA ARG A 29 -8.06 1.30 17.78
C ARG A 29 -8.53 2.05 16.54
N ARG A 30 -9.63 2.80 16.64
CA ARG A 30 -10.17 3.58 15.51
C ARG A 30 -9.21 4.69 15.08
N HIS A 31 -8.63 5.42 16.02
CA HIS A 31 -7.70 6.53 15.75
C HIS A 31 -6.35 6.07 15.20
N THR A 32 -5.90 4.86 15.55
CA THR A 32 -4.60 4.30 15.13
C THR A 32 -4.71 3.49 13.83
N SER A 33 -5.89 2.97 13.49
CA SER A 33 -6.10 2.18 12.27
C SER A 33 -6.00 3.05 11.02
N LEU A 34 -5.26 2.60 10.01
CA LEU A 34 -5.16 3.30 8.71
C LEU A 34 -6.50 3.20 7.95
N PRO A 35 -6.96 4.26 7.24
CA PRO A 35 -8.10 4.14 6.36
C PRO A 35 -7.83 3.07 5.31
N ARG A 36 -8.89 2.40 4.85
CA ARG A 36 -8.75 1.27 3.92
C ARG A 36 -8.00 1.69 2.65
N ASP A 37 -8.34 2.84 2.10
CA ASP A 37 -7.78 3.29 0.82
C ASP A 37 -6.30 3.63 0.95
N GLU A 38 -5.91 4.36 2.01
CA GLU A 38 -4.50 4.61 2.32
C GLU A 38 -3.72 3.31 2.55
N TRP A 39 -4.32 2.32 3.21
CA TRP A 39 -3.70 1.00 3.38
C TRP A 39 -3.51 0.26 2.05
N LEU A 40 -4.53 0.30 1.18
CA LEU A 40 -4.46 -0.30 -0.15
C LEU A 40 -3.37 0.37 -1.00
N THR A 41 -3.30 1.71 -0.99
CA THR A 41 -2.28 2.50 -1.67
C THR A 41 -0.89 2.15 -1.14
N LYS A 42 -0.69 2.17 0.19
CA LYS A 42 0.59 1.78 0.80
C LYS A 42 1.00 0.37 0.39
N LYS A 43 0.06 -0.56 0.33
CA LYS A 43 0.33 -1.94 -0.11
C LYS A 43 0.64 -2.02 -1.60
N ALA A 44 0.03 -1.20 -2.44
CA ALA A 44 0.39 -1.11 -3.86
C ALA A 44 1.81 -0.56 -4.02
N SER A 45 2.15 0.53 -3.33
CA SER A 45 3.51 1.11 -3.33
C SER A 45 4.56 0.13 -2.83
N GLU A 46 4.28 -0.65 -1.77
CA GLU A 46 5.20 -1.68 -1.27
C GLU A 46 5.45 -2.79 -2.31
N ARG A 47 4.41 -3.19 -3.07
CA ARG A 47 4.56 -4.17 -4.16
C ARG A 47 5.36 -3.60 -5.33
N GLU A 48 5.10 -2.33 -5.67
CA GLU A 48 5.80 -1.62 -6.73
C GLU A 48 7.29 -1.46 -6.40
N ALA A 49 7.64 -1.07 -5.17
CA ALA A 49 9.03 -0.98 -4.73
C ALA A 49 9.78 -2.32 -4.87
N ILE A 50 9.12 -3.44 -4.53
CA ILE A 50 9.69 -4.78 -4.74
C ILE A 50 9.93 -5.04 -6.22
N LEU A 51 9.02 -4.61 -7.09
CA LEU A 51 9.13 -4.80 -8.53
C LEU A 51 10.26 -3.96 -9.11
N VAL A 52 10.35 -2.67 -8.77
CA VAL A 52 11.43 -1.76 -9.19
C VAL A 52 12.79 -2.30 -8.78
N TYR A 53 12.96 -2.65 -7.50
CA TYR A 53 14.23 -3.14 -6.98
C TYR A 53 14.69 -4.44 -7.68
N HIS A 54 13.76 -5.31 -8.08
CA HIS A 54 14.11 -6.55 -8.77
C HIS A 54 14.25 -6.36 -10.30
N ASP A 55 13.20 -5.90 -10.97
CA ASP A 55 13.14 -5.85 -12.44
C ASP A 55 13.89 -4.64 -13.01
N ASP A 56 13.71 -3.46 -12.42
CA ASP A 56 14.24 -2.21 -12.98
C ASP A 56 15.71 -2.00 -12.55
N GLU A 57 16.08 -2.39 -11.33
CA GLU A 57 17.47 -2.34 -10.83
C GLU A 57 18.27 -3.64 -11.05
N GLY A 58 17.62 -4.73 -11.48
CA GLY A 58 18.28 -5.98 -11.87
C GLY A 58 18.76 -6.87 -10.72
N HIS A 59 18.28 -6.68 -9.49
CA HIS A 59 18.67 -7.52 -8.35
C HIS A 59 18.08 -8.94 -8.42
N SER A 60 18.81 -9.91 -7.88
CA SER A 60 18.30 -11.27 -7.75
C SER A 60 17.20 -11.37 -6.67
N TRP A 61 16.31 -12.37 -6.80
CA TRP A 61 15.23 -12.60 -5.82
C TRP A 61 15.70 -12.76 -4.37
N THR A 62 16.89 -13.32 -4.14
CA THR A 62 17.47 -13.48 -2.80
C THR A 62 17.92 -12.14 -2.23
N GLN A 63 18.53 -11.27 -3.04
CA GLN A 63 18.87 -9.90 -2.65
C GLN A 63 17.61 -9.07 -2.36
N THR A 64 16.59 -9.16 -3.22
CA THR A 64 15.29 -8.52 -2.97
C THR A 64 14.67 -9.00 -1.66
N ALA A 65 14.66 -10.31 -1.41
CA ALA A 65 14.15 -10.90 -0.17
C ALA A 65 14.87 -10.33 1.07
N ALA A 66 16.20 -10.27 1.02
CA ALA A 66 17.01 -9.71 2.10
C ALA A 66 16.74 -8.21 2.31
N HIS A 67 16.65 -7.42 1.22
CA HIS A 67 16.41 -5.99 1.27
C HIS A 67 15.09 -5.65 1.97
N PHE A 68 14.02 -6.40 1.68
CA PHE A 68 12.70 -6.16 2.26
C PHE A 68 12.44 -6.95 3.57
N GLY A 69 13.37 -7.79 4.02
CA GLY A 69 13.18 -8.64 5.19
C GLY A 69 12.05 -9.66 5.04
N LEU A 70 11.86 -10.20 3.83
CA LEU A 70 10.77 -11.12 3.48
C LEU A 70 11.30 -12.44 2.94
N HIS A 71 10.48 -13.48 2.96
CA HIS A 71 10.80 -14.74 2.28
C HIS A 71 10.81 -14.57 0.75
N VAL A 72 11.67 -15.32 0.06
CA VAL A 72 11.85 -15.27 -1.41
C VAL A 72 10.53 -15.48 -2.16
N ASP A 73 9.70 -16.43 -1.74
CA ASP A 73 8.40 -16.66 -2.40
C ASP A 73 7.40 -15.53 -2.18
N THR A 74 7.51 -14.82 -1.07
CA THR A 74 6.67 -13.67 -0.75
C THR A 74 6.99 -12.51 -1.69
N VAL A 75 8.27 -12.20 -1.90
CA VAL A 75 8.67 -11.14 -2.85
C VAL A 75 8.28 -11.50 -4.28
N ARG A 76 8.47 -12.76 -4.70
CA ARG A 76 8.01 -13.24 -6.03
C ARG A 76 6.51 -13.07 -6.23
N ARG A 77 5.69 -13.46 -5.24
CA ARG A 77 4.22 -13.31 -5.30
C ARG A 77 3.80 -11.85 -5.38
N ARG A 78 4.45 -10.98 -4.60
CA ARG A 78 4.17 -9.53 -4.58
C ARG A 78 4.57 -8.85 -5.88
N ALA A 79 5.74 -9.18 -6.43
CA ALA A 79 6.20 -8.68 -7.72
C ALA A 79 5.26 -9.10 -8.86
N ARG A 80 4.81 -10.37 -8.90
CA ARG A 80 3.79 -10.81 -9.87
C ARG A 80 2.48 -10.03 -9.75
N ARG A 81 2.08 -9.64 -8.55
CA ARG A 81 0.90 -8.79 -8.36
C ARG A 81 1.17 -7.36 -8.84
N ALA A 82 2.32 -6.77 -8.53
CA ALA A 82 2.72 -5.47 -9.04
C ALA A 82 2.71 -5.41 -10.58
N ARG A 83 3.23 -6.43 -11.26
CA ARG A 83 3.18 -6.50 -12.74
C ARG A 83 1.75 -6.46 -13.28
N ARG A 84 0.84 -7.20 -12.64
CA ARG A 84 -0.60 -7.16 -12.99
C ARG A 84 -1.21 -5.79 -12.71
N ASP A 85 -0.86 -5.17 -11.58
CA ASP A 85 -1.34 -3.84 -11.21
C ASP A 85 -0.83 -2.78 -12.23
N ARG A 86 0.45 -2.83 -12.67
CA ARG A 86 1.02 -1.99 -13.76
C ARG A 86 0.28 -2.22 -15.08
N ALA A 87 0.09 -3.47 -15.49
CA ALA A 87 -0.59 -3.80 -16.74
C ALA A 87 -2.05 -3.34 -16.73
N ALA A 88 -2.76 -3.49 -15.60
CA ALA A 88 -4.12 -2.99 -15.45
C ALA A 88 -4.18 -1.46 -15.51
N ALA A 89 -3.23 -0.76 -14.89
CA ALA A 89 -3.14 0.70 -14.97
C ALA A 89 -2.88 1.18 -16.41
N GLN A 90 -1.95 0.52 -17.13
CA GLN A 90 -1.67 0.83 -18.53
C GLN A 90 -2.89 0.58 -19.43
N ALA A 91 -3.63 -0.51 -19.20
CA ALA A 91 -4.86 -0.82 -19.93
C ALA A 91 -5.96 0.22 -19.65
N ALA A 92 -6.12 0.66 -18.40
CA ALA A 92 -7.06 1.72 -18.05
C ALA A 92 -6.69 3.05 -18.74
N THR A 93 -5.42 3.47 -18.70
CA THR A 93 -4.99 4.69 -19.40
C THR A 93 -5.18 4.62 -20.91
N ALA A 94 -4.97 3.44 -21.52
CA ALA A 94 -5.20 3.24 -22.94
C ALA A 94 -6.69 3.31 -23.31
N ALA A 95 -7.57 2.80 -22.45
CA ALA A 95 -9.02 2.90 -22.62
C ALA A 95 -9.51 4.35 -22.50
N ASP A 96 -9.03 5.09 -21.49
CA ASP A 96 -9.39 6.51 -21.30
C ASP A 96 -8.92 7.38 -22.48
N THR A 97 -7.77 7.06 -23.08
CA THR A 97 -7.26 7.80 -24.25
C THR A 97 -8.07 7.53 -25.53
N HIS A 98 -8.85 6.44 -25.58
CA HIS A 98 -9.66 6.07 -26.74
C HIS A 98 -11.05 6.72 -26.75
N GLU A 99 -11.47 7.38 -25.66
CA GLU A 99 -12.83 7.92 -25.48
C GLU A 99 -13.03 9.38 -25.93
N ASP A 100 -12.16 9.93 -26.78
CA ASP A 100 -12.39 11.26 -27.36
C ASP A 100 -12.00 11.33 -28.86
N PRO A 101 -12.92 10.88 -29.73
CA PRO A 101 -13.18 11.64 -30.94
C PRO A 101 -14.70 11.79 -31.15
N GLN A 102 -15.16 12.99 -31.47
CA GLN A 102 -16.52 13.32 -31.95
C GLN A 102 -17.54 13.78 -30.88
N SER A 103 -17.24 14.87 -30.15
CA SER A 103 -18.27 15.80 -29.68
C SER A 103 -18.14 17.14 -30.41
N SER A 104 -18.44 17.13 -31.72
CA SER A 104 -18.62 18.35 -32.52
C SER A 104 -19.49 17.99 -33.73
N THR A 105 -20.80 18.13 -33.58
CA THR A 105 -21.76 18.39 -34.67
C THR A 105 -22.96 19.10 -34.07
#